data_AF-A0A2S9QQN4-F1
#
_entry.id   AF-A0A2S9QQN4-F1
#
_cell.length_a   1.000
_cell.length_b   1.000
_cell.length_c   1.000
_cell.angle_alpha   90.00
_cell.angle_beta   90.00
_cell.angle_gamma   90.00
#
_symmetry.space_group_name_H-M   'P 1'
#
loop_
_entity.id
_entity.type
_entity.pdbx_description
1 polymer ?
#
loop_
_entity_poly.entity_id
_entity_poly.type
_entity_poly.pdbx_seq_one_letter_code
_entity_poly.pdbx_strand_id
1 'polypeptide(L)'
;MTAITEYLAEQKRLAGAATEGPWAFAAAPAEGSDETAAEYLEGALTGDGPLFVVWVPETQGDPGGYRLTAATGDGPHASMDAEFIAAARESVPRMVAALEAVTALHQPVEIEPSDTICRECSFQLPNGRYFGMLTEWPCPTIHAVEAALGGEGGGE
;
A
#
# COMPACT_ATOMS: atom_id res chain seq x y z
N MET A 1 4.35 -16.16 6.64
CA MET A 1 3.31 -16.14 5.57
C MET A 1 2.02 -15.41 5.95
N THR A 2 1.40 -15.63 7.12
CA THR A 2 0.16 -14.92 7.53
C THR A 2 0.31 -13.39 7.49
N ALA A 3 1.45 -12.86 7.93
CA ALA A 3 1.73 -11.42 7.90
C ALA A 3 1.77 -10.82 6.48
N ILE A 4 2.33 -11.54 5.49
CA ILE A 4 2.34 -11.07 4.09
C ILE A 4 0.91 -11.07 3.54
N THR A 5 0.16 -12.15 3.76
CA THR A 5 -1.22 -12.27 3.26
C THR A 5 -2.13 -11.21 3.87
N GLU A 6 -2.01 -10.95 5.17
CA GLU A 6 -2.76 -9.90 5.87
C GLU A 6 -2.39 -8.51 5.33
N TYR A 7 -1.10 -8.23 5.15
CA TYR A 7 -0.64 -6.98 4.56
C TYR A 7 -1.21 -6.76 3.15
N LEU A 8 -1.15 -7.77 2.29
CA LEU A 8 -1.65 -7.66 0.90
C LEU A 8 -3.17 -7.50 0.85
N ALA A 9 -3.91 -8.20 1.72
CA ALA A 9 -5.35 -8.02 1.85
C ALA A 9 -5.70 -6.59 2.27
N GLU A 10 -4.94 -6.02 3.21
CA GLU A 10 -5.11 -4.63 3.64
C GLU A 10 -4.80 -3.64 2.51
N GLN A 11 -3.72 -3.85 1.75
CA GLN A 11 -3.41 -2.98 0.60
C GLN A 11 -4.50 -3.04 -0.47
N LYS A 12 -5.11 -4.20 -0.72
CA LYS A 12 -6.27 -4.34 -1.62
C LYS A 12 -7.48 -3.58 -1.09
N ARG A 13 -7.76 -3.68 0.21
CA ARG A 13 -8.87 -2.97 0.85
C ARG A 13 -8.69 -1.46 0.74
N LEU A 14 -7.49 -0.96 1.02
CA LEU A 14 -7.14 0.46 0.89
C LEU A 14 -7.26 0.95 -0.56
N ALA A 15 -6.71 0.20 -1.52
CA ALA A 15 -6.80 0.54 -2.93
C ALA A 15 -8.26 0.56 -3.42
N GLY A 16 -9.09 -0.39 -2.99
CA GLY A 16 -10.52 -0.44 -3.34
C GLY A 16 -11.36 0.66 -2.69
N ALA A 17 -10.92 1.22 -1.56
CA ALA A 17 -11.59 2.34 -0.89
C ALA A 17 -11.14 3.72 -1.41
N ALA A 18 -10.12 3.79 -2.25
CA ALA A 18 -9.59 5.06 -2.74
C ALA A 18 -10.56 5.73 -3.72
N THR A 19 -10.76 7.05 -3.59
CA THR A 19 -11.60 7.88 -4.48
C THR A 19 -11.14 7.88 -5.93
N GLU A 20 -12.05 7.88 -6.90
CA GLU A 20 -11.72 7.95 -8.32
C GLU A 20 -11.17 9.31 -8.76
N GLY A 21 -10.07 9.27 -9.53
CA GLY A 21 -9.51 10.44 -10.21
C GLY A 21 -10.03 10.56 -11.66
N PRO A 22 -9.54 11.53 -12.44
CA PRO A 22 -8.51 12.51 -12.07
C PRO A 22 -9.05 13.50 -11.03
N TRP A 23 -8.22 13.84 -10.04
CA TRP A 23 -8.55 14.91 -9.11
C TRP A 23 -8.16 16.24 -9.73
N ALA A 24 -9.12 17.16 -9.77
CA ALA A 24 -8.86 18.53 -10.19
C ALA A 24 -8.40 19.35 -8.98
N PHE A 25 -7.51 20.30 -9.22
CA PHE A 25 -7.26 21.36 -8.26
C PHE A 25 -8.55 22.16 -8.06
N ALA A 26 -9.02 22.22 -6.82
CA ALA A 26 -10.18 23.03 -6.44
C ALA A 26 -9.82 23.83 -5.18
N ALA A 27 -9.72 25.15 -5.34
CA ALA A 27 -9.58 26.10 -4.23
C ALA A 27 -10.91 26.83 -3.93
N ALA A 28 -11.97 26.47 -4.64
CA ALA A 28 -13.28 27.10 -4.64
C ALA A 28 -14.33 26.12 -5.19
N PRO A 29 -15.64 26.40 -5.01
CA PRO A 29 -16.71 25.67 -5.68
C PRO A 29 -16.49 25.57 -7.19
N ALA A 30 -17.05 24.52 -7.82
CA ALA A 30 -16.96 24.34 -9.27
C ALA A 30 -17.49 25.58 -10.02
N GLU A 31 -16.87 25.92 -11.15
CA GLU A 31 -17.32 27.04 -11.97
C GLU A 31 -18.76 26.81 -12.44
N GLY A 32 -19.67 27.75 -12.13
CA GLY A 32 -21.10 27.63 -12.40
C GLY A 32 -21.91 26.89 -11.33
N SER A 33 -21.30 26.53 -10.19
CA SER A 33 -22.02 26.06 -9.01
C SER A 33 -22.74 27.20 -8.29
N ASP A 34 -23.93 26.91 -7.75
CA ASP A 34 -24.64 27.80 -6.84
C ASP A 34 -24.13 27.69 -5.37
N GLU A 35 -23.21 26.75 -5.12
CA GLU A 35 -22.58 26.52 -3.82
C GLU A 35 -21.66 27.69 -3.46
N THR A 36 -21.84 28.22 -2.24
CA THR A 36 -20.93 29.23 -1.70
C THR A 36 -19.62 28.60 -1.24
N ALA A 37 -18.55 29.39 -1.16
CA ALA A 37 -17.28 28.90 -0.60
C ALA A 37 -17.42 28.37 0.84
N ALA A 38 -18.37 28.91 1.63
CA ALA A 38 -18.65 28.43 2.98
C ALA A 38 -19.33 27.06 2.98
N GLU A 39 -20.31 26.83 2.09
CA GLU A 39 -20.98 25.53 1.94
C GLU A 39 -20.02 24.46 1.39
N TYR A 40 -19.16 24.83 0.44
CA TYR A 40 -18.10 23.97 -0.08
C TYR A 40 -17.11 23.54 1.00
N LEU A 41 -16.66 24.50 1.83
CA LEU A 41 -15.77 24.22 2.96
C LEU A 41 -16.48 23.41 4.05
N GLU A 42 -17.74 23.73 4.38
CA GLU A 42 -18.52 22.99 5.37
C GLU A 42 -18.76 21.55 4.93
N GLY A 43 -19.15 21.31 3.68
CA GLY A 43 -19.29 19.98 3.10
C GLY A 43 -17.98 19.20 3.09
N ALA A 44 -16.87 19.87 2.77
CA ALA A 44 -15.54 19.29 2.82
C ALA A 44 -15.06 18.93 4.24
N LEU A 45 -15.56 19.63 5.27
CA LEU A 45 -15.17 19.46 6.67
C LEU A 45 -16.11 18.55 7.48
N THR A 46 -17.36 18.37 7.04
CA THR A 46 -18.42 17.72 7.82
C THR A 46 -19.11 16.55 7.11
N GLY A 47 -18.87 16.33 5.82
CA GLY A 47 -19.50 15.25 5.05
C GLY A 47 -18.88 13.86 5.27
N ASP A 48 -19.67 12.82 5.05
CA ASP A 48 -19.25 11.40 4.98
C ASP A 48 -18.53 11.04 3.66
N GLY A 49 -18.25 12.05 2.81
CA GLY A 49 -17.54 11.91 1.54
C GLY A 49 -16.02 11.94 1.72
N PRO A 50 -15.24 11.28 0.85
CA PRO A 50 -13.81 11.08 1.08
C PRO A 50 -13.02 12.34 0.75
N LEU A 51 -12.88 13.23 1.74
CA LEU A 51 -11.79 14.19 1.79
C LEU A 51 -10.75 13.69 2.80
N PHE A 52 -9.55 13.43 2.29
CA PHE A 52 -8.41 13.13 3.15
C PHE A 52 -8.10 14.41 3.92
N VAL A 53 -8.12 14.37 5.25
CA VAL A 53 -7.67 15.48 6.10
C VAL A 53 -6.38 14.99 6.75
N VAL A 54 -5.27 15.66 6.46
CA VAL A 54 -3.98 15.29 7.07
C VAL A 54 -3.73 16.19 8.26
N TRP A 55 -3.44 15.59 9.41
CA TRP A 55 -3.03 16.30 10.62
C TRP A 55 -1.53 16.57 10.55
N VAL A 56 -1.13 17.85 10.48
CA VAL A 56 0.28 18.26 10.53
C VAL A 56 0.52 18.96 11.87
N PRO A 57 1.13 18.30 12.88
CA PRO A 57 1.59 19.00 14.06
C PRO A 57 2.88 19.74 13.67
N GLU A 58 2.82 21.07 13.53
CA GLU A 58 4.03 21.84 13.19
C GLU A 58 5.09 21.81 14.29
N THR A 59 4.73 21.54 15.55
CA THR A 59 5.70 21.30 16.63
C THR A 59 5.08 20.44 17.74
N GLN A 60 5.90 19.63 18.43
CA GLN A 60 5.49 18.97 19.67
C GLN A 60 5.01 20.02 20.68
N GLY A 61 3.71 20.09 20.94
CA GLY A 61 3.15 20.82 22.09
C GLY A 61 2.07 21.86 21.80
N ASP A 62 1.65 22.08 20.56
CA ASP A 62 0.55 23.01 20.27
C ASP A 62 -0.83 22.33 20.33
N PRO A 63 -1.74 22.70 21.26
CA PRO A 63 -3.11 22.20 21.29
C PRO A 63 -3.99 22.72 20.13
N GLY A 64 -3.50 23.66 19.33
CA GLY A 64 -4.17 24.22 18.15
C GLY A 64 -3.74 23.61 16.82
N GLY A 65 -3.59 22.29 16.73
CA GLY A 65 -3.24 21.63 15.46
C GLY A 65 -4.22 21.97 14.34
N TYR A 66 -3.70 22.36 13.18
CA TYR A 66 -4.50 22.68 12.00
C TYR A 66 -5.01 21.39 11.33
N ARG A 67 -6.33 21.32 11.09
CA ARG A 67 -6.91 20.35 10.16
C ARG A 67 -6.71 20.88 8.76
N LEU A 68 -5.69 20.40 8.07
CA LEU A 68 -5.51 20.67 6.65
C LEU A 68 -6.40 19.72 5.86
N THR A 69 -7.38 20.31 5.17
CA THR A 69 -7.99 19.69 4.00
C THR A 69 -6.86 19.20 3.10
N ALA A 70 -6.74 17.91 2.80
CA ALA A 70 -5.89 17.46 1.72
C ALA A 70 -6.59 17.79 0.38
N ALA A 71 -6.73 19.08 0.10
CA ALA A 71 -6.28 19.52 -1.20
C ALA A 71 -4.80 19.13 -1.22
N THR A 72 -4.34 18.38 -2.23
CA THR A 72 -2.90 18.26 -2.47
C THR A 72 -2.37 19.69 -2.47
N GLY A 73 -1.68 20.06 -1.39
CA GLY A 73 -1.62 21.44 -0.92
C GLY A 73 -1.14 22.36 -2.03
N ASP A 74 -1.62 23.59 -2.04
CA ASP A 74 -1.29 24.73 -2.91
C ASP A 74 0.22 25.10 -3.00
N GLY A 75 1.10 24.20 -2.58
CA GLY A 75 2.55 24.27 -2.75
C GLY A 75 3.06 23.66 -4.07
N PRO A 76 4.35 23.81 -4.36
CA PRO A 76 4.99 23.38 -5.62
C PRO A 76 4.97 21.87 -5.87
N HIS A 77 4.47 21.06 -4.92
CA HIS A 77 4.36 19.60 -5.03
C HIS A 77 2.95 19.10 -5.36
N ALA A 78 1.93 19.97 -5.36
CA ALA A 78 0.51 19.61 -5.51
C ALA A 78 0.22 18.73 -6.74
N SER A 79 0.80 19.10 -7.88
CA SER A 79 0.59 18.40 -9.15
C SER A 79 1.31 17.06 -9.18
N MET A 80 2.53 16.98 -8.62
CA MET A 80 3.30 15.75 -8.55
C MET A 80 2.66 14.75 -7.58
N ASP A 81 2.14 15.22 -6.45
CA ASP A 81 1.42 14.38 -5.50
C ASP A 81 0.12 13.85 -6.10
N ALA A 82 -0.65 14.71 -6.79
CA ALA A 82 -1.86 14.28 -7.49
C ALA A 82 -1.56 13.24 -8.59
N GLU A 83 -0.51 13.44 -9.38
CA GLU A 83 -0.05 12.47 -10.38
C GLU A 83 0.38 11.15 -9.75
N PHE A 84 1.15 11.19 -8.66
CA PHE A 84 1.60 10.00 -7.94
C PHE A 84 0.41 9.21 -7.36
N ILE A 85 -0.50 9.88 -6.66
CA ILE A 85 -1.67 9.22 -6.05
C ILE A 85 -2.56 8.66 -7.17
N ALA A 86 -2.69 9.34 -8.32
CA ALA A 86 -3.50 8.85 -9.43
C ALA A 86 -2.87 7.59 -10.03
N ALA A 87 -1.55 7.61 -10.24
CA ALA A 87 -0.79 6.45 -10.68
C ALA A 87 -0.80 5.29 -9.68
N ALA A 88 -0.84 5.59 -8.37
CA ALA A 88 -0.90 4.59 -7.30
C ALA A 88 -2.12 3.68 -7.42
N ARG A 89 -3.24 4.18 -7.96
CA ARG A 89 -4.47 3.39 -8.14
C ARG A 89 -4.29 2.23 -9.09
N GLU A 90 -3.39 2.34 -10.07
CA GLU A 90 -3.03 1.24 -10.97
C GLU A 90 -1.79 0.50 -10.50
N SER A 91 -0.77 1.24 -10.02
CA SER A 91 0.52 0.65 -9.69
C SER A 91 0.47 -0.17 -8.41
N VAL A 92 -0.27 0.25 -7.37
CA VAL A 92 -0.38 -0.50 -6.11
C VAL A 92 -1.06 -1.84 -6.32
N PRO A 93 -2.25 -1.95 -6.96
CA PRO A 93 -2.84 -3.27 -7.25
C PRO A 93 -1.94 -4.17 -8.10
N ARG A 94 -1.21 -3.60 -9.07
CA ARG A 94 -0.25 -4.37 -9.87
C ARG A 94 0.93 -4.89 -9.05
N MET A 95 1.47 -4.06 -8.15
CA MET A 95 2.55 -4.47 -7.23
C MET A 95 2.07 -5.55 -6.26
N VAL A 96 0.85 -5.40 -5.71
CA VAL A 96 0.23 -6.44 -4.87
C VAL A 96 0.07 -7.74 -5.66
N ALA A 97 -0.48 -7.70 -6.87
CA ALA A 97 -0.66 -8.89 -7.71
C ALA A 97 0.67 -9.55 -8.07
N ALA A 98 1.71 -8.76 -8.35
CA ALA A 98 3.05 -9.29 -8.59
C ALA A 98 3.61 -10.00 -7.37
N LEU A 99 3.43 -9.44 -6.18
CA LEU A 99 3.88 -10.05 -4.94
C LEU A 99 3.09 -11.32 -4.60
N GLU A 100 1.79 -11.33 -4.83
CA GLU A 100 0.96 -12.55 -4.72
C GLU A 100 1.48 -13.64 -5.65
N ALA A 101 1.80 -13.31 -6.90
CA ALA A 101 2.37 -14.26 -7.86
C ALA A 101 3.70 -14.86 -7.36
N VAL A 102 4.60 -14.03 -6.81
CA VAL A 102 5.86 -14.51 -6.21
C VAL A 102 5.59 -15.44 -5.03
N THR A 103 4.73 -15.03 -4.10
CA THR A 103 4.42 -15.87 -2.92
C THR A 103 3.69 -17.16 -3.31
N ALA A 104 2.89 -17.17 -4.38
CA ALA A 104 2.22 -18.37 -4.88
C ALA A 104 3.20 -19.40 -5.48
N LEU A 105 4.32 -18.95 -6.04
CA LEU A 105 5.39 -19.83 -6.49
C LEU A 105 6.15 -20.43 -5.29
N HIS A 106 6.56 -19.57 -4.36
CA HIS A 106 7.32 -19.97 -3.19
C HIS A 106 6.40 -20.51 -2.09
N GLN A 107 6.18 -21.82 -2.07
CA GLN A 107 5.32 -22.50 -1.10
C GLN A 107 6.11 -23.47 -0.21
N PRO A 108 5.73 -23.61 1.08
CA PRO A 108 6.30 -24.64 1.96
C PRO A 108 5.83 -26.02 1.50
N VAL A 109 6.75 -26.99 1.49
CA VAL A 109 6.46 -28.40 1.25
C VAL A 109 7.20 -29.24 2.29
N GLU A 110 6.46 -30.12 2.95
CA GLU A 110 7.03 -31.09 3.89
C GLU A 110 7.69 -32.24 3.12
N ILE A 111 8.92 -32.58 3.52
CA ILE A 111 9.65 -33.75 3.03
C ILE A 111 10.08 -34.64 4.21
N GLU A 112 10.12 -35.95 3.98
CA GLU A 112 10.64 -36.89 4.98
C GLU A 112 12.17 -36.74 5.15
N PRO A 113 12.70 -36.83 6.40
CA PRO A 113 12.01 -37.30 7.59
C PRO A 113 11.21 -36.25 8.39
N SER A 114 11.37 -34.93 8.24
CA SER A 114 10.51 -33.87 8.83
C SER A 114 10.92 -32.43 8.41
N ASP A 115 11.56 -32.24 7.25
CA ASP A 115 12.05 -30.91 6.88
C ASP A 115 10.99 -30.16 6.06
N THR A 116 10.78 -28.87 6.34
CA THR A 116 9.98 -27.98 5.50
C THR A 116 10.90 -27.22 4.54
N ILE A 117 10.71 -27.42 3.25
CA ILE A 117 11.50 -26.77 2.19
C ILE A 117 10.64 -25.86 1.33
N CYS A 118 11.27 -24.97 0.57
CA CYS A 118 10.59 -24.20 -0.45
C CYS A 118 10.46 -25.00 -1.75
N ARG A 119 9.22 -25.16 -2.23
CA ARG A 119 8.89 -25.84 -3.50
C ARG A 119 9.64 -25.31 -4.71
N GLU A 120 9.67 -23.99 -4.87
CA GLU A 120 10.22 -23.34 -6.06
C GLU A 120 11.75 -23.32 -6.05
N CYS A 121 12.35 -23.13 -4.87
CA CYS A 121 13.82 -23.05 -4.74
C CYS A 121 14.49 -24.42 -4.67
N SER A 122 13.75 -25.48 -4.34
CA SER A 122 14.31 -26.83 -4.21
C SER A 122 14.16 -27.61 -5.50
N PHE A 123 15.17 -28.40 -5.86
CA PHE A 123 15.16 -29.13 -7.11
C PHE A 123 14.19 -30.33 -7.04
N GLN A 124 13.13 -30.28 -7.86
CA GLN A 124 12.15 -31.35 -7.98
C GLN A 124 12.43 -32.21 -9.23
N LEU A 125 12.53 -33.52 -9.02
CA LEU A 125 12.63 -34.51 -10.10
C LEU A 125 11.27 -34.68 -10.82
N PRO A 126 11.26 -35.19 -12.07
CA PRO A 126 10.01 -35.46 -12.79
C PRO A 126 9.03 -36.41 -12.08
N ASN A 127 9.52 -37.22 -11.14
CA ASN A 127 8.71 -38.11 -10.31
C ASN A 127 8.10 -37.43 -9.06
N GLY A 128 8.25 -36.11 -8.93
CA GLY A 128 7.72 -35.32 -7.83
C GLY A 128 8.57 -35.31 -6.55
N ARG A 129 9.66 -36.10 -6.49
CA ARG A 129 10.57 -36.13 -5.33
C ARG A 129 11.58 -35.00 -5.41
N TYR A 130 11.96 -34.45 -4.25
CA TYR A 130 13.04 -33.49 -4.14
C TYR A 130 14.38 -34.20 -3.95
N PHE A 131 15.43 -33.71 -4.60
CA PHE A 131 16.76 -34.29 -4.50
C PHE A 131 17.86 -33.26 -4.77
N GLY A 132 19.00 -33.38 -4.10
CA GLY A 132 20.15 -32.49 -4.31
C GLY A 132 20.01 -31.18 -3.55
N MET A 133 19.79 -30.08 -4.27
CA MET A 133 19.70 -28.74 -3.68
C MET A 133 18.33 -28.54 -3.02
N LEU A 134 18.32 -28.58 -1.69
CA LEU A 134 17.17 -28.28 -0.86
C LEU A 134 17.35 -26.90 -0.26
N THR A 135 16.33 -26.06 -0.40
CA THR A 135 16.28 -24.76 0.26
C THR A 135 15.25 -24.82 1.35
N GLU A 136 15.68 -24.62 2.59
CA GLU A 136 14.80 -24.58 3.77
C GLU A 136 13.73 -23.49 3.60
N TRP A 137 12.58 -23.73 4.22
CA TRP A 137 11.52 -22.74 4.32
C TRP A 137 11.61 -21.97 5.66
N PRO A 138 11.42 -20.64 5.67
CA PRO A 138 11.23 -19.75 4.51
C PRO A 138 12.51 -19.61 3.69
N CYS A 139 12.38 -19.56 2.36
CA CYS A 139 13.54 -19.37 1.50
C CYS A 139 14.03 -17.90 1.53
N PRO A 140 15.25 -17.61 1.05
CA PRO A 140 15.79 -16.25 1.03
C PRO A 140 14.89 -15.21 0.34
N THR A 141 14.13 -15.60 -0.70
CA THR A 141 13.16 -14.72 -1.35
C THR A 141 12.04 -14.30 -0.41
N ILE A 142 11.48 -15.26 0.34
CA ILE A 142 10.41 -14.96 1.31
C ILE A 142 10.95 -14.14 2.46
N HIS A 143 12.15 -14.44 2.97
CA HIS A 143 12.80 -13.59 3.97
C HIS A 143 13.02 -12.15 3.48
N ALA A 144 13.46 -11.97 2.22
CA ALA A 144 13.63 -10.64 1.65
C ALA A 144 12.30 -9.88 1.52
N VAL A 145 11.22 -10.57 1.16
CA VAL A 145 9.87 -9.99 1.14
C VAL A 145 9.42 -9.60 2.55
N GLU A 146 9.55 -10.49 3.52
CA GLU A 146 9.15 -10.22 4.92
C GLU A 146 9.94 -9.04 5.49
N ALA A 147 11.25 -8.97 5.23
CA ALA A 147 12.10 -7.84 5.63
C ALA A 147 11.69 -6.52 4.96
N ALA A 148 11.37 -6.55 3.66
CA ALA A 148 10.92 -5.37 2.93
C ALA A 148 9.57 -4.83 3.42
N LEU A 149 8.68 -5.72 3.89
CA LEU A 149 7.35 -5.35 4.37
C LEU A 149 7.30 -4.98 5.86
N GLY A 150 8.19 -5.55 6.69
CA GLY A 150 8.17 -5.44 8.15
C GLY A 150 9.18 -4.47 8.77
N GLY A 151 9.78 -3.57 7.98
CA GLY A 151 10.99 -2.83 8.31
C GLY A 151 11.20 -2.40 9.78
N GLU A 152 12.28 -2.91 10.38
CA GLU A 152 13.03 -2.16 11.40
C GLU A 152 14.26 -1.51 10.72
N GLY A 153 14.32 -0.18 10.73
CA GLY A 153 15.56 0.60 10.86
C GLY A 153 16.55 0.67 9.68
N GLY A 154 16.20 1.40 8.62
CA GLY A 154 17.19 2.05 7.74
C GLY A 154 17.64 3.39 8.33
N GLY A 155 18.32 3.34 9.47
CA GLY A 155 19.02 4.47 10.08
C GLY A 155 20.50 4.13 10.18
N GLU A 156 21.28 4.60 9.21
CA GLU A 156 22.71 4.88 9.32
C GLU A 156 22.99 6.23 8.64
#